data_AF-A0A345BER1-F1
#
_entry.id   AF-A0A345BER1-F1
#
_cell.length_a   1.000
_cell.length_b   1.000
_cell.length_c   1.000
_cell.angle_alpha   90.00
_cell.angle_beta   90.00
_cell.angle_gamma   90.00
#
_symmetry.space_group_name_H-M   'P 1'
#
loop_
_entity.id
_entity.type
_entity.pdbx_description
1 polymer ?
#
loop_
_entity_poly.entity_id
_entity_poly.type
_entity_poly.pdbx_seq_one_letter_code
_entity_poly.pdbx_strand_id
1 'polypeptide(L)'
;MFRIVILFATAALCQADLPVTPPPIRCGYIPTKIYSCLGNPKLFKSDISAQCTKSTSECDRMKCIFKKSGWTDDANNVDRAKVIAHFDQFAKDHPAWAPAVNHVKASCLAGNLPPQGYELNCPPYDIVHCALSGFFKNAQPSQWSSSEECSYPRQFAAACPVCPESCFAAAIPYGSCNACRLLPQTP
;
A
#
# COMPACT_ATOMS: atom_id res chain seq x y z
N MET A 1 -71.97 -9.57 -19.65
CA MET A 1 -70.55 -9.62 -20.05
C MET A 1 -69.90 -8.30 -19.69
N PHE A 2 -69.16 -8.22 -18.59
CA PHE A 2 -68.33 -7.04 -18.25
C PHE A 2 -66.97 -7.55 -17.81
N ARG A 3 -65.92 -7.23 -18.59
CA ARG A 3 -64.53 -7.59 -18.32
C ARG A 3 -63.90 -6.45 -17.53
N ILE A 4 -63.49 -6.71 -16.29
CA ILE A 4 -62.69 -5.78 -15.49
C ILE A 4 -61.22 -6.09 -15.79
N VAL A 5 -60.53 -5.13 -16.41
CA VAL A 5 -59.09 -5.20 -16.64
C VAL A 5 -58.39 -4.53 -15.45
N ILE A 6 -57.72 -5.32 -14.62
CA ILE A 6 -56.90 -4.82 -13.50
C ILE A 6 -55.51 -4.49 -14.04
N LEU A 7 -55.19 -3.20 -14.12
CA LEU A 7 -53.85 -2.69 -14.41
C LEU A 7 -53.00 -2.77 -13.13
N PHE A 8 -52.09 -3.73 -13.06
CA PHE A 8 -51.04 -3.78 -12.04
C PHE A 8 -49.98 -2.72 -12.37
N ALA A 9 -49.99 -1.60 -11.64
CA ALA A 9 -48.90 -0.64 -11.64
C ALA A 9 -47.75 -1.20 -10.78
N THR A 10 -46.72 -1.77 -11.41
CA THR A 10 -45.47 -2.11 -10.74
C THR A 10 -44.69 -0.82 -10.47
N ALA A 11 -44.83 -0.28 -9.27
CA ALA A 11 -43.91 0.75 -8.77
C ALA A 11 -42.56 0.08 -8.48
N ALA A 12 -41.58 0.28 -9.37
CA ALA A 12 -40.19 -0.03 -9.07
C ALA A 12 -39.73 0.93 -7.96
N LEU A 13 -39.72 0.45 -6.73
CA LEU A 13 -39.09 1.16 -5.62
C LEU A 13 -37.59 1.16 -5.89
N CYS A 14 -37.06 2.27 -6.42
CA CYS A 14 -35.63 2.53 -6.36
C CYS A 14 -35.26 2.54 -4.87
N GLN A 15 -34.55 1.51 -4.41
CA GLN A 15 -33.88 1.56 -3.12
C GLN A 15 -32.81 2.64 -3.23
N ALA A 16 -33.11 3.84 -2.74
CA ALA A 16 -32.07 4.83 -2.47
C ALA A 16 -31.18 4.23 -1.39
N ASP A 17 -29.90 4.02 -1.71
CA ASP A 17 -28.90 3.57 -0.74
C ASP A 17 -28.95 4.49 0.48
N LEU A 18 -29.36 3.95 1.62
CA LEU A 18 -29.42 4.71 2.86
C LEU A 18 -27.98 5.14 3.25
N PRO A 19 -27.76 6.40 3.62
CA PRO A 19 -26.44 6.86 4.03
C PRO A 19 -25.97 6.07 5.26
N VAL A 20 -24.89 5.31 5.09
CA VAL A 20 -24.25 4.56 6.18
C VAL A 20 -23.61 5.54 7.16
N THR A 21 -23.90 5.38 8.45
CA THR A 21 -23.32 6.18 9.53
C THR A 21 -22.52 5.26 10.47
N PRO A 22 -21.22 5.50 10.69
CA PRO A 22 -20.41 6.57 10.10
C PRO A 22 -20.17 6.36 8.59
N PRO A 23 -19.88 7.44 7.83
CA PRO A 23 -19.57 7.32 6.42
C PRO A 23 -18.44 6.30 6.19
N PRO A 24 -18.54 5.44 5.16
CA PRO A 24 -17.47 4.51 4.84
C PRO A 24 -16.21 5.29 4.47
N ILE A 25 -15.04 4.76 4.89
CA ILE A 25 -13.75 5.35 4.53
C ILE A 25 -13.58 5.25 3.02
N ARG A 26 -13.37 6.40 2.37
CA ARG A 26 -13.12 6.45 0.92
C ARG A 26 -11.67 6.09 0.66
N CYS A 27 -11.47 4.93 0.06
CA CYS A 27 -10.17 4.56 -0.44
C CYS A 27 -9.87 5.38 -1.70
N GLY A 28 -8.80 6.18 -1.61
CA GLY A 28 -8.28 7.10 -2.61
C GLY A 28 -6.75 7.10 -2.53
N TYR A 29 -6.05 8.02 -3.21
CA TYR A 29 -4.59 8.12 -3.10
C TYR A 29 -4.08 8.00 -1.65
N ILE A 30 -2.97 7.29 -1.48
CA ILE A 30 -2.33 7.15 -0.16
C ILE A 30 -2.15 8.56 0.43
N PRO A 31 -2.68 8.84 1.63
CA PRO A 31 -2.61 10.18 2.20
C PRO A 31 -1.16 10.64 2.32
N THR A 32 -0.82 11.82 1.82
CA THR A 32 0.56 12.33 1.82
C THR A 32 1.18 12.39 3.21
N LYS A 33 0.35 12.61 4.24
CA LYS A 33 0.74 12.67 5.65
C LYS A 33 0.93 11.30 6.31
N ILE A 34 0.59 10.18 5.65
CA ILE A 34 0.64 8.84 6.26
C ILE A 34 2.03 8.52 6.82
N TYR A 35 3.09 8.92 6.12
CA TYR A 35 4.46 8.67 6.52
C TYR A 35 4.85 9.45 7.78
N SER A 36 4.52 10.74 7.85
CA SER A 36 4.76 11.55 9.05
C SER A 36 3.88 11.10 10.22
N CYS A 37 2.66 10.67 9.94
CA CYS A 37 1.71 10.20 10.94
C CYS A 37 2.09 8.85 11.56
N LEU A 38 2.72 7.96 10.80
CA LEU A 38 3.15 6.64 11.26
C LEU A 38 4.48 6.71 12.08
N GLY A 39 4.98 7.91 12.38
CA GLY A 39 6.30 8.04 13.02
C GLY A 39 7.43 7.59 12.11
N ASN A 40 7.25 7.76 10.79
CA ASN A 40 8.15 7.47 9.67
C ASN A 40 9.18 6.36 9.95
N PRO A 41 8.84 5.07 9.75
CA PRO A 41 9.85 4.02 9.69
C PRO A 41 10.74 4.31 8.49
N LYS A 42 11.87 4.99 8.73
CA LYS A 42 12.84 5.30 7.68
C LYS A 42 13.47 3.99 7.24
N LEU A 43 12.91 3.41 6.17
CA LEU A 43 13.39 2.15 5.58
C LEU A 43 14.82 2.23 5.06
N PHE A 44 15.32 3.44 4.84
CA PHE A 44 16.67 3.68 4.36
C PHE A 44 17.34 4.75 5.19
N LYS A 45 18.67 4.67 5.25
CA LYS A 45 19.48 5.76 5.80
C LYS A 45 19.32 7.01 4.92
N SER A 46 19.22 8.17 5.57
CA SER A 46 18.94 9.43 4.87
C SER A 46 20.07 9.87 3.95
N ASP A 47 21.31 9.58 4.31
CA ASP A 47 22.51 9.83 3.51
C ASP A 47 22.53 9.01 2.20
N ILE A 48 22.08 7.75 2.24
CA ILE A 48 21.94 6.92 1.04
C ILE A 48 20.83 7.46 0.14
N SER A 49 19.67 7.78 0.72
CA SER A 49 18.51 8.30 -0.03
C SER A 49 18.85 9.61 -0.76
N ALA A 50 19.61 10.51 -0.11
CA ALA A 50 20.03 11.78 -0.69
C ALA A 50 20.94 11.62 -1.93
N GLN A 51 21.69 10.51 -2.01
CA GLN A 51 22.57 10.22 -3.15
C GLN A 51 21.82 9.69 -4.38
N CYS A 52 20.54 9.35 -4.25
CA CYS A 52 19.72 8.75 -5.31
C CYS A 52 18.63 9.69 -5.84
N THR A 53 18.81 11.00 -5.67
CA THR A 53 17.81 12.02 -6.05
C THR A 53 17.77 12.34 -7.55
N LYS A 54 18.80 11.97 -8.31
CA LYS A 54 18.92 12.26 -9.75
C LYS A 54 18.27 11.19 -10.66
N SER A 55 17.49 10.28 -10.09
CA SER A 55 16.87 9.19 -10.83
C SER A 55 15.75 9.64 -11.76
N THR A 56 15.62 8.96 -12.90
CA THR A 56 14.61 9.23 -13.94
C THR A 56 13.27 8.57 -13.68
N SER A 57 13.22 7.58 -12.78
CA SER A 57 12.02 6.86 -12.36
C SER A 57 12.12 6.46 -10.89
N GLU A 58 11.00 6.04 -10.29
CA GLU A 58 11.01 5.49 -8.94
C GLU A 58 11.74 4.15 -8.89
N CYS A 59 11.66 3.35 -9.96
CA CYS A 59 12.44 2.13 -10.08
C CYS A 59 13.96 2.41 -10.06
N ASP A 60 14.43 3.39 -10.82
CA ASP A 60 15.85 3.77 -10.86
C ASP A 60 16.32 4.31 -9.50
N ARG A 61 15.45 5.06 -8.81
CA ARG A 61 15.70 5.53 -7.44
C ARG A 61 15.88 4.36 -6.48
N MET A 62 14.99 3.36 -6.52
CA MET A 62 15.07 2.18 -5.66
C MET A 62 16.28 1.30 -5.98
N LYS A 63 16.60 1.09 -7.26
CA LYS A 63 17.82 0.38 -7.68
C LYS A 63 19.08 1.07 -7.16
N CYS A 64 19.16 2.40 -7.25
CA CYS A 64 20.27 3.17 -6.69
C CYS A 64 20.40 2.97 -5.18
N ILE A 65 19.29 3.05 -4.44
CA ILE A 65 19.29 2.88 -2.98
C ILE A 65 19.73 1.46 -2.60
N PHE A 66 19.22 0.43 -3.28
CA PHE A 66 19.59 -0.96 -2.99
C PHE A 66 21.07 -1.19 -3.25
N LYS A 67 21.59 -0.71 -4.38
CA LYS A 67 23.02 -0.81 -4.71
C LYS A 67 23.89 -0.11 -3.66
N LYS A 68 23.56 1.13 -3.28
CA LYS A 68 24.32 1.90 -2.28
C LYS A 68 24.17 1.35 -0.85
N SER A 69 23.08 0.65 -0.57
CA SER A 69 22.87 -0.05 0.70
C SER A 69 23.57 -1.40 0.75
N GLY A 70 24.19 -1.84 -0.36
CA GLY A 70 24.83 -3.15 -0.48
C GLY A 70 23.84 -4.31 -0.56
N TRP A 71 22.56 -4.03 -0.85
CA TRP A 71 21.47 -5.01 -0.91
C TRP A 71 21.30 -5.65 -2.29
N THR A 72 22.34 -5.56 -3.11
CA THR A 72 22.42 -6.27 -4.39
C THR A 72 23.57 -7.27 -4.33
N ASP A 73 23.43 -8.36 -5.07
CA ASP A 73 24.53 -9.27 -5.37
C ASP A 73 25.44 -8.70 -6.48
N ASP A 74 26.50 -9.43 -6.84
CA ASP A 74 27.45 -9.04 -7.88
C ASP A 74 26.82 -9.01 -9.29
N ALA A 75 25.69 -9.70 -9.48
CA ALA A 75 24.90 -9.69 -10.71
C ALA A 75 23.81 -8.59 -10.72
N ASN A 76 23.80 -7.70 -9.72
CA ASN A 76 22.80 -6.64 -9.49
C ASN A 76 21.36 -7.15 -9.21
N ASN A 77 21.20 -8.41 -8.81
CA ASN A 77 19.92 -8.89 -8.27
C ASN A 77 19.79 -8.49 -6.80
N VAL A 78 18.57 -8.46 -6.27
CA VAL A 78 18.36 -8.16 -4.85
C VAL A 78 18.89 -9.30 -3.98
N ASP A 79 19.80 -8.96 -3.07
CA ASP A 79 20.26 -9.84 -2.00
C ASP A 79 19.26 -9.77 -0.83
N ARG A 80 18.25 -10.65 -0.87
CA ARG A 80 17.17 -10.68 0.13
C ARG A 80 17.68 -10.96 1.53
N ALA A 81 18.75 -11.74 1.68
CA ALA A 81 19.32 -12.03 2.99
C ALA A 81 19.83 -10.76 3.67
N LYS A 82 20.48 -9.87 2.92
CA LYS A 82 20.90 -8.56 3.45
C LYS A 82 19.73 -7.63 3.78
N VAL A 83 18.67 -7.66 2.97
CA VAL A 83 17.45 -6.87 3.27
C VAL A 83 16.77 -7.40 4.54
N ILE A 84 16.69 -8.72 4.71
CA ILE A 84 16.19 -9.35 5.95
C ILE A 84 17.04 -8.93 7.14
N ALA A 85 18.36 -9.00 7.02
CA ALA A 85 19.28 -8.60 8.10
C ALA A 85 19.12 -7.11 8.48
N HIS A 86 18.86 -6.23 7.49
CA HIS A 86 18.53 -4.83 7.77
C HIS A 86 17.26 -4.70 8.61
N PHE A 87 16.18 -5.41 8.25
CA PHE A 87 14.95 -5.38 9.03
C PHE A 87 15.09 -6.01 10.40
N ASP A 88 15.89 -7.07 10.55
CA ASP A 88 16.22 -7.64 11.86
C ASP A 88 16.93 -6.62 12.75
N GLN A 89 17.88 -5.86 12.19
CA GLN A 89 18.52 -4.78 12.93
C GLN A 89 17.53 -3.68 13.31
N PHE A 90 16.66 -3.27 12.37
CA PHE A 90 15.62 -2.28 12.63
C PHE A 90 14.69 -2.71 13.79
N ALA A 91 14.28 -3.98 13.83
CA ALA A 91 13.45 -4.50 14.93
C ALA A 91 14.19 -4.55 16.27
N LYS A 92 15.51 -4.77 16.27
CA LYS A 92 16.33 -4.69 17.50
C LYS A 92 16.41 -3.26 18.01
N ASP A 93 16.64 -2.30 17.11
CA ASP A 93 16.77 -0.88 17.44
C ASP A 93 15.42 -0.25 17.80
N HIS A 94 14.33 -0.80 17.28
CA HIS A 94 12.97 -0.33 17.50
C HIS A 94 12.00 -1.48 17.85
N PRO A 95 12.08 -2.06 19.07
CA PRO A 95 11.33 -3.28 19.44
C PRO A 95 9.81 -3.21 19.24
N ALA A 96 9.21 -2.02 19.36
CA ALA A 96 7.78 -1.81 19.10
C ALA A 96 7.37 -2.16 17.65
N TRP A 97 8.31 -2.13 16.71
CA TRP A 97 8.09 -2.46 15.30
C TRP A 97 8.30 -3.93 14.96
N ALA A 98 8.75 -4.76 15.91
CA ALA A 98 9.01 -6.18 15.65
C ALA A 98 7.81 -6.93 15.03
N PRO A 99 6.54 -6.70 15.44
CA PRO A 99 5.40 -7.35 14.78
C PRO A 99 5.28 -6.98 13.29
N ALA A 100 5.38 -5.69 12.97
CA ALA A 100 5.32 -5.21 11.59
C ALA A 100 6.51 -5.72 10.75
N VAL A 101 7.72 -5.70 11.33
CA VAL A 101 8.93 -6.24 10.68
C VAL A 101 8.78 -7.73 10.39
N ASN A 102 8.25 -8.52 11.33
CA ASN A 102 8.06 -9.95 11.12
C ASN A 102 7.07 -10.21 9.98
N HIS A 103 6.00 -9.42 9.89
CA HIS A 103 5.07 -9.48 8.76
C HIS A 103 5.76 -9.11 7.43
N VAL A 104 6.57 -8.05 7.40
CA VAL A 104 7.33 -7.65 6.20
C VAL A 104 8.29 -8.77 5.76
N LYS A 105 9.03 -9.38 6.68
CA LYS A 105 9.93 -10.49 6.32
C LYS A 105 9.16 -11.67 5.73
N ALA A 106 8.05 -12.05 6.36
CA ALA A 106 7.24 -13.19 5.93
C ALA A 106 6.53 -12.96 4.59
N SER A 107 6.01 -11.75 4.36
CA SER A 107 5.16 -11.46 3.20
C SER A 107 5.93 -10.84 2.03
N CYS A 108 6.94 -10.02 2.31
CA CYS A 108 7.66 -9.25 1.30
C CYS A 108 9.00 -9.86 0.88
N LEU A 109 9.62 -10.68 1.74
CA LEU A 109 11.00 -11.13 1.56
C LEU A 109 11.17 -12.64 1.47
N ALA A 110 10.13 -13.43 1.77
CA ALA A 110 10.18 -14.90 1.77
C ALA A 110 10.35 -15.51 0.35
N GLY A 111 10.02 -14.76 -0.70
CA GLY A 111 10.11 -15.24 -2.07
C GLY A 111 10.01 -14.12 -3.10
N ASN A 112 9.77 -14.48 -4.35
CA ASN A 112 9.54 -13.50 -5.41
C ASN A 112 8.19 -12.83 -5.22
N LEU A 113 8.19 -11.50 -5.28
CA LEU A 113 6.97 -10.72 -5.20
C LEU A 113 6.36 -10.55 -6.59
N PRO A 114 5.03 -10.57 -6.71
CA PRO A 114 4.39 -10.02 -7.89
C PRO A 114 4.65 -8.51 -7.96
N PRO A 115 4.53 -7.88 -9.14
CA PRO A 115 4.69 -6.44 -9.30
C PRO A 115 3.82 -5.66 -8.31
N GLN A 116 4.41 -4.69 -7.62
CA GLN A 116 3.75 -4.04 -6.49
C GLN A 116 3.15 -2.66 -6.78
N GLY A 117 3.24 -2.21 -8.02
CA GLY A 117 2.74 -0.91 -8.43
C GLY A 117 2.85 -0.73 -9.93
N TYR A 118 3.07 0.51 -10.36
CA TYR A 118 3.14 0.84 -11.79
C TYR A 118 4.54 0.59 -12.38
N GLU A 119 5.59 0.55 -11.56
CA GLU A 119 6.95 0.22 -11.98
C GLU A 119 7.10 -1.30 -12.12
N LEU A 120 6.67 -1.82 -13.27
CA LEU A 120 6.71 -3.26 -13.55
C LEU A 120 8.13 -3.80 -13.63
N ASN A 121 8.32 -5.06 -13.26
CA ASN A 121 9.61 -5.77 -13.29
C ASN A 121 10.73 -5.05 -12.51
N CYS A 122 10.39 -4.44 -11.37
CA CYS A 122 11.34 -3.72 -10.54
C CYS A 122 11.39 -4.27 -9.10
N PRO A 123 12.14 -5.36 -8.85
CA PRO A 123 12.16 -6.00 -7.52
C PRO A 123 12.53 -5.08 -6.35
N PRO A 124 13.49 -4.13 -6.47
CA PRO A 124 13.74 -3.15 -5.40
C PRO A 124 12.52 -2.29 -5.07
N TYR A 125 11.81 -1.81 -6.11
CA TYR A 125 10.59 -1.03 -5.93
C TYR A 125 9.48 -1.86 -5.30
N ASP A 126 9.35 -3.11 -5.73
CA ASP A 126 8.33 -4.02 -5.24
C ASP A 126 8.51 -4.31 -3.75
N ILE A 127 9.73 -4.67 -3.33
CA ILE A 127 10.05 -4.94 -1.93
C ILE A 127 9.74 -3.74 -1.04
N VAL A 128 10.06 -2.53 -1.50
CA VAL A 128 9.85 -1.30 -0.72
C VAL A 128 8.37 -0.97 -0.58
N HIS A 129 7.60 -1.11 -1.65
CA HIS A 129 6.15 -0.91 -1.60
C HIS A 129 5.46 -1.94 -0.71
N CYS A 130 5.83 -3.22 -0.83
CA CYS A 130 5.32 -4.26 0.06
C CYS A 130 5.68 -3.96 1.52
N ALA A 131 6.94 -3.59 1.80
CA ALA A 131 7.39 -3.28 3.15
C ALA A 131 6.60 -2.12 3.77
N LEU A 132 6.46 -1.01 3.04
CA LEU A 132 5.67 0.16 3.49
C LEU A 132 4.22 -0.23 3.78
N SER A 133 3.61 -1.01 2.90
CA SER A 133 2.24 -1.52 3.09
C SER A 133 2.14 -2.38 4.34
N GLY A 134 3.10 -3.29 4.55
CA GLY A 134 3.21 -4.09 5.75
C GLY A 134 3.31 -3.24 7.02
N PHE A 135 4.11 -2.17 6.99
CA PHE A 135 4.20 -1.22 8.11
C PHE A 135 2.89 -0.49 8.37
N PHE A 136 2.20 0.02 7.33
CA PHE A 136 0.89 0.67 7.52
C PHE A 136 -0.13 -0.27 8.15
N LYS A 137 -0.15 -1.53 7.72
CA LYS A 137 -1.16 -2.52 8.15
C LYS A 137 -0.89 -3.15 9.51
N ASN A 138 0.38 -3.20 9.93
CA ASN A 138 0.78 -3.94 11.13
C ASN A 138 1.38 -3.05 12.23
N ALA A 139 1.36 -1.73 12.04
CA ALA A 139 1.72 -0.78 13.08
C ALA A 139 0.71 -0.78 14.22
N GLN A 140 1.23 -0.78 15.44
CA GLN A 140 0.48 -0.62 16.68
C GLN A 140 -0.07 0.80 16.79
N PRO A 141 -1.22 1.00 17.49
CA PRO A 141 -1.81 2.32 17.68
C PRO A 141 -0.84 3.37 18.25
N SER A 142 0.08 2.96 19.13
CA SER A 142 1.09 3.85 19.74
C SER A 142 2.16 4.36 18.77
N GLN A 143 2.30 3.75 17.61
CA GLN A 143 3.23 4.19 16.56
C GLN A 143 2.63 5.27 15.67
N TRP A 144 1.31 5.40 15.68
CA TRP A 144 0.62 6.47 14.99
C TRP A 144 0.52 7.71 15.89
N SER A 145 0.87 8.87 15.35
CA SER A 145 0.53 10.15 15.96
C SER A 145 -0.97 10.21 16.24
N SER A 146 -1.36 10.71 17.41
CA SER A 146 -2.75 10.93 17.80
C SER A 146 -3.31 12.28 17.33
N SER A 147 -2.51 13.10 16.63
CA SER A 147 -2.96 14.41 16.13
C SER A 147 -4.18 14.26 15.20
N GLU A 148 -5.00 15.33 15.16
CA GLU A 148 -6.23 15.37 14.36
C GLU A 148 -5.94 15.18 12.87
N GLU A 149 -4.87 15.80 12.37
CA GLU A 149 -4.41 15.63 10.98
C GLU A 149 -4.03 14.18 10.61
N CYS A 150 -3.79 13.33 11.61
CA CYS A 150 -3.48 11.91 11.44
C CYS A 150 -4.70 11.00 11.57
N SER A 151 -5.89 11.55 11.87
CA SER A 151 -7.14 10.77 11.96
C SER A 151 -7.45 10.02 10.67
N TYR A 152 -7.48 10.73 9.54
CA TYR A 152 -7.73 10.12 8.24
C TYR A 152 -6.63 9.13 7.80
N PRO A 153 -5.31 9.44 7.88
CA PRO A 153 -4.26 8.47 7.62
C PRO A 153 -4.36 7.16 8.42
N ARG A 154 -4.71 7.22 9.71
CA ARG A 154 -4.93 6.01 10.54
C ARG A 154 -6.13 5.20 10.04
N GLN A 155 -7.25 5.87 9.75
CA GLN A 155 -8.44 5.23 9.21
C GLN A 155 -8.18 4.61 7.83
N PHE A 156 -7.44 5.31 6.96
CA PHE A 156 -7.01 4.80 5.67
C PHE A 156 -6.15 3.54 5.83
N ALA A 157 -5.13 3.59 6.69
CA ALA A 157 -4.26 2.44 6.93
C ALA A 157 -5.05 1.23 7.46
N ALA A 158 -6.06 1.44 8.32
CA ALA A 158 -6.90 0.36 8.82
C ALA A 158 -7.84 -0.20 7.72
N ALA A 159 -8.55 0.66 7.00
CA ALA A 159 -9.68 0.26 6.15
C ALA A 159 -9.31 -0.01 4.69
N CYS A 160 -8.30 0.67 4.15
CA CYS A 160 -8.06 0.69 2.70
C CYS A 160 -6.97 -0.28 2.27
N PRO A 161 -7.14 -1.02 1.17
CA PRO A 161 -6.05 -1.77 0.58
C PRO A 161 -4.94 -0.79 0.15
N VAL A 162 -3.69 -1.19 0.41
CA VAL A 162 -2.52 -0.53 -0.19
C VAL A 162 -2.11 -1.45 -1.33
N CYS A 163 -2.03 -0.91 -2.55
CA CYS A 163 -1.68 -1.70 -3.73
C CYS A 163 -0.46 -2.59 -3.42
N PRO A 164 -0.50 -3.89 -3.78
CA PRO A 164 -1.06 -4.38 -5.04
C PRO A 164 -1.79 -5.73 -4.99
N GLU A 165 -1.69 -6.52 -3.92
CA GLU A 165 -2.14 -7.93 -3.91
C GLU A 165 -3.65 -8.06 -4.09
N SER A 166 -4.38 -6.97 -3.83
CA SER A 166 -5.83 -6.87 -3.99
C SER A 166 -6.26 -6.03 -5.20
N CYS A 167 -5.35 -5.54 -6.05
CA CYS A 167 -5.74 -4.66 -7.16
C CYS A 167 -5.91 -5.35 -8.51
N PHE A 168 -5.40 -6.57 -8.64
CA PHE A 168 -5.51 -7.40 -9.84
C PHE A 168 -6.43 -8.61 -9.66
N ALA A 169 -7.05 -8.77 -8.49
CA ALA A 169 -8.01 -9.84 -8.22
C ALA A 169 -9.36 -9.53 -8.88
N ALA A 170 -9.96 -10.53 -9.55
CA ALA A 170 -11.24 -10.37 -10.27
C ALA A 170 -12.41 -9.92 -9.39
N ALA A 171 -12.32 -10.11 -8.06
CA ALA A 171 -13.36 -9.75 -7.11
C ALA A 171 -13.39 -8.26 -6.71
N ILE A 172 -12.47 -7.43 -7.22
CA ILE A 172 -12.25 -6.07 -6.72
C ILE A 172 -12.88 -5.05 -7.67
N PRO A 173 -13.85 -4.22 -7.21
CA PRO A 173 -14.59 -3.31 -8.07
C PRO A 173 -13.70 -2.32 -8.84
N TYR A 174 -14.15 -1.95 -10.05
CA TYR A 174 -13.48 -0.94 -10.88
C TYR A 174 -13.38 0.39 -10.11
N GLY A 175 -12.17 0.95 -10.04
CA GLY A 175 -11.92 2.23 -9.34
C GLY A 175 -11.55 2.13 -7.86
N SER A 176 -11.51 0.93 -7.26
CA SER A 176 -11.16 0.74 -5.84
C SER A 176 -9.66 0.75 -5.53
N CYS A 177 -8.80 0.85 -6.55
CA CYS A 177 -7.34 0.84 -6.40
C CYS A 177 -6.72 2.17 -6.84
N ASN A 178 -6.00 2.76 -5.89
CA ASN A 178 -5.74 4.19 -5.78
C ASN A 178 -4.66 4.78 -6.70
N ALA A 179 -4.31 4.07 -7.78
CA ALA A 179 -3.45 4.57 -8.85
C ALA A 179 -3.33 3.54 -9.99
N CYS A 180 -3.36 2.23 -9.68
CA CYS A 180 -3.05 1.17 -10.65
C CYS A 180 -4.04 1.07 -11.82
N ARG A 181 -5.23 1.69 -11.72
CA ARG A 181 -6.25 1.70 -12.78
C ARG A 181 -6.53 3.09 -13.39
N LEU A 182 -5.75 4.11 -13.02
CA LEU A 182 -6.00 5.52 -13.38
C LEU A 182 -5.36 5.97 -14.72
N LEU A 183 -4.82 5.07 -15.53
CA LEU A 183 -4.48 5.38 -16.92
C LEU A 183 -5.75 5.35 -17.80
N PRO A 184 -5.88 6.23 -18.80
CA PRO A 184 -7.05 6.23 -19.67
C PRO A 184 -7.12 4.90 -20.41
N GLN A 185 -8.25 4.20 -20.28
CA GLN A 185 -8.57 3.10 -21.17
C GLN A 185 -9.08 3.73 -22.47
N THR A 186 -8.20 3.86 -23.46
CA THR A 186 -8.68 3.99 -24.84
C THR A 186 -9.48 2.71 -25.20
N PRO A 187 -10.56 2.84 -26.00
CA PRO A 187 -11.57 1.79 -26.18
C PRO A 187 -11.03 0.43 -26.61
#